data_AF-A0A935PDC2-F1
#
_entry.id   AF-A0A935PDC2-F1
#
_cell.length_a   1.000
_cell.length_b   1.000
_cell.length_c   1.000
_cell.angle_alpha   90.00
_cell.angle_beta   90.00
_cell.angle_gamma   90.00
#
_symmetry.space_group_name_H-M   'P 1'
#
loop_
_entity.id
_entity.type
_entity.pdbx_description
1 polymer ?
#
loop_
_entity_poly.entity_id
_entity_poly.type
_entity_poly.pdbx_seq_one_letter_code
_entity_poly.pdbx_strand_id
1 'polypeptide(L)'
;MEKWLPYLALPIRSAAGIVLALSALSSRGVHWFRIDEIPERFTSALGVYRDLRMQIGAMAQHPPGGFPVPFFESVRSLLWLLGLGVLLKSTAEAFFLPFLVLFLVWAFDFRKWRPSGLAGYFAALIACGFVLLYLYAMQTWTMENRYLALVILPSFLFLGFGLERILSFLQVRWGMKDAAAVCLCALLILLLAVPKQLVPHERDKAVFKEIGTRIAKEEGSERTVGIVSIGTSMRWVSLYGNLGVPALFCPDEDYLAGVSLVSLVGNSYADFLEDRRSRGALHRLGGAHWPARVRSAHGLRSQRSPHRRRVVSQGYGAHRAVQASLTGGMSPAASSRS
;
A
#
# COMPACT_ATOMS: atom_id res chain seq x y z
N MET A 1 9.74 33.55 -22.49
CA MET A 1 9.18 32.28 -21.97
C MET A 1 8.34 31.51 -23.00
N GLU A 2 7.98 32.10 -24.16
CA GLU A 2 7.05 31.53 -25.15
C GLU A 2 7.55 30.33 -25.97
N LYS A 3 8.86 30.12 -26.14
CA LYS A 3 9.37 29.09 -27.07
C LYS A 3 9.18 27.63 -26.63
N TRP A 4 8.72 27.38 -25.40
CA TRP A 4 8.62 26.02 -24.83
C TRP A 4 7.19 25.51 -24.65
N LEU A 5 6.20 26.40 -24.72
CA LEU A 5 4.79 26.01 -24.78
C LEU A 5 4.52 24.96 -25.89
N PRO A 6 5.08 25.08 -27.12
CA PRO A 6 4.83 24.08 -28.14
C PRO A 6 5.48 22.72 -27.84
N TYR A 7 6.68 22.67 -27.24
CA TYR A 7 7.39 21.41 -26.96
C TYR A 7 6.79 20.61 -25.80
N LEU A 8 6.20 21.27 -24.81
CA LEU A 8 5.43 20.63 -23.74
C LEU A 8 4.01 20.28 -24.19
N ALA A 9 3.41 21.12 -25.04
CA ALA A 9 2.07 20.86 -25.56
C ALA A 9 2.05 19.77 -26.63
N LEU A 10 3.13 19.56 -27.40
CA LEU A 10 3.19 18.54 -28.45
C LEU A 10 2.95 17.11 -27.92
N PRO A 11 3.65 16.62 -26.87
CA PRO A 11 3.41 15.29 -26.33
C PRO A 11 2.03 15.17 -25.66
N ILE A 12 1.53 16.25 -25.06
CA ILE A 12 0.19 16.27 -24.43
C ILE A 12 -0.91 16.23 -25.50
N ARG A 13 -0.78 17.02 -26.57
CA ARG A 13 -1.71 17.02 -27.71
C ARG A 13 -1.63 15.73 -28.51
N SER A 14 -0.43 15.17 -28.69
CA SER A 14 -0.29 13.87 -29.34
C SER A 14 -0.86 12.76 -28.47
N ALA A 15 -0.65 12.77 -27.15
CA ALA A 15 -1.27 11.82 -26.23
C ALA A 15 -2.80 11.95 -26.23
N ALA A 16 -3.34 13.16 -26.17
CA ALA A 16 -4.78 13.41 -26.26
C ALA A 16 -5.35 12.98 -27.62
N GLY A 17 -4.63 13.25 -28.72
CA GLY A 17 -4.99 12.82 -30.07
C GLY A 17 -4.94 11.32 -30.24
N ILE A 18 -3.94 10.64 -29.67
CA ILE A 18 -3.83 9.18 -29.65
C ILE A 18 -4.98 8.57 -28.83
N VAL A 19 -5.29 9.12 -27.65
CA VAL A 19 -6.41 8.64 -26.83
C VAL A 19 -7.75 8.84 -27.55
N LEU A 20 -7.97 9.98 -28.20
CA LEU A 20 -9.17 10.25 -29.00
C LEU A 20 -9.27 9.33 -30.23
N ALA A 21 -8.16 9.13 -30.94
CA ALA A 21 -8.10 8.24 -32.10
C ALA A 21 -8.34 6.78 -31.69
N LEU A 22 -7.72 6.33 -30.59
CA LEU A 22 -7.92 4.98 -30.04
C LEU A 22 -9.36 4.79 -29.55
N SER A 23 -9.96 5.81 -28.91
CA SER A 23 -11.36 5.76 -28.49
C SER A 23 -12.33 5.68 -29.69
N ALA A 24 -12.02 6.39 -30.78
CA ALA A 24 -12.81 6.34 -32.02
C ALA A 24 -12.61 5.04 -32.82
N LEU A 25 -11.47 4.37 -32.68
CA LEU A 25 -11.21 3.06 -33.29
C LEU A 25 -11.80 1.91 -32.45
N SER A 26 -11.82 2.05 -31.13
CA SER A 26 -12.42 1.11 -30.18
C SER A 26 -13.92 0.92 -30.45
N SER A 27 -14.64 1.99 -30.81
CA SER A 27 -16.06 1.92 -31.19
C SER A 27 -16.32 1.11 -32.47
N ARG A 28 -15.28 0.71 -33.20
CA ARG A 28 -15.37 -0.11 -34.42
C ARG A 28 -15.06 -1.59 -34.19
N GLY A 29 -14.93 -2.04 -32.93
CA GLY A 29 -14.83 -3.46 -32.57
C GLY A 29 -13.46 -4.10 -32.78
N VAL A 30 -12.40 -3.30 -32.90
CA VAL A 30 -11.01 -3.82 -32.97
C VAL A 30 -10.41 -3.80 -31.56
N HIS A 31 -10.47 -4.93 -30.86
CA HIS A 31 -9.94 -5.10 -29.50
C HIS A 31 -8.40 -5.11 -29.49
N TRP A 32 -7.79 -3.94 -29.50
CA TRP A 32 -6.36 -3.80 -29.24
C TRP A 32 -6.10 -3.86 -27.73
N PHE A 33 -5.44 -4.93 -27.28
CA PHE A 33 -4.70 -5.06 -26.01
C PHE A 33 -5.13 -4.13 -24.85
N ARG A 34 -6.36 -4.29 -24.32
CA ARG A 34 -6.89 -3.56 -23.15
C ARG A 34 -6.80 -2.02 -23.22
N ILE A 35 -6.53 -1.44 -24.39
CA ILE A 35 -6.47 0.01 -24.59
C ILE A 35 -7.87 0.61 -24.38
N ASP A 36 -8.89 -0.16 -24.72
CA ASP A 36 -10.31 0.16 -24.49
C ASP A 36 -10.62 0.39 -22.99
N GLU A 37 -9.87 -0.28 -22.09
CA GLU A 37 -10.06 -0.10 -20.64
C GLU A 37 -9.52 1.25 -20.14
N ILE A 38 -8.66 1.93 -20.90
CA ILE A 38 -8.08 3.21 -20.48
C ILE A 38 -9.19 4.25 -20.31
N PRO A 39 -9.98 4.62 -21.35
CA PRO A 39 -11.05 5.60 -21.18
C PRO A 39 -12.08 5.18 -20.13
N GLU A 40 -12.39 3.88 -20.02
CA GLU A 40 -13.27 3.35 -18.98
C GLU A 40 -12.73 3.59 -17.56
N ARG A 41 -11.42 3.43 -17.35
CA ARG A 41 -10.79 3.74 -16.05
C ARG A 41 -10.82 5.22 -15.72
N PHE A 42 -10.65 6.09 -16.72
CA PHE A 42 -10.79 7.54 -16.53
C PHE A 42 -12.22 7.92 -16.13
N THR A 43 -13.23 7.40 -16.83
CA THR A 43 -14.64 7.68 -16.51
C THR A 43 -15.03 7.06 -15.18
N SER A 44 -14.54 5.87 -14.87
CA SER A 44 -14.69 5.20 -13.57
C SER A 44 -14.12 6.04 -12.42
N ALA A 45 -12.90 6.57 -12.56
CA ALA A 45 -12.29 7.43 -11.54
C ALA A 45 -13.13 8.69 -11.26
N LEU A 46 -13.66 9.32 -12.32
CA LEU A 46 -14.56 10.46 -12.19
C LEU A 46 -15.92 10.07 -11.57
N GLY A 47 -16.44 8.89 -11.90
CA GLY A 47 -17.65 8.33 -11.30
C GLY A 47 -17.49 8.14 -9.79
N VAL A 48 -16.46 7.40 -9.37
CA VAL A 48 -16.13 7.17 -7.96
C VAL A 48 -15.94 8.50 -7.22
N TYR A 49 -15.25 9.48 -7.82
CA TYR A 49 -15.09 10.80 -7.22
C TYR A 49 -16.45 11.51 -7.02
N ARG A 50 -17.32 11.51 -8.03
CA ARG A 50 -18.65 12.11 -7.93
C ARG A 50 -19.50 11.41 -6.88
N ASP A 51 -19.48 10.08 -6.85
CA ASP A 51 -20.23 9.28 -5.90
C ASP A 51 -19.80 9.55 -4.47
N LEU A 52 -18.49 9.58 -4.21
CA LEU A 52 -17.96 9.92 -2.88
C LEU A 52 -18.33 11.35 -2.48
N ARG A 53 -18.27 12.30 -3.42
CA ARG A 53 -18.68 13.69 -3.21
C ARG A 53 -20.18 13.79 -2.88
N MET A 54 -21.02 12.98 -3.53
CA MET A 54 -22.47 12.92 -3.25
C MET A 54 -22.75 12.27 -1.89
N GLN A 55 -22.07 11.17 -1.54
CA GLN A 55 -22.21 10.52 -0.24
C GLN A 55 -21.81 11.45 0.91
N ILE A 56 -20.72 12.20 0.77
CA ILE A 56 -20.33 13.25 1.74
C ILE A 56 -21.39 14.36 1.81
N GLY A 57 -21.96 14.75 0.67
CA GLY A 57 -23.08 15.69 0.62
C GLY A 57 -24.33 15.19 1.36
N ALA A 58 -24.66 13.91 1.23
CA ALA A 58 -25.76 13.28 1.95
C ALA A 58 -25.48 13.23 3.46
N MET A 59 -24.24 12.96 3.87
CA MET A 59 -23.82 13.04 5.28
C MET A 59 -23.91 14.46 5.85
N ALA A 60 -23.76 15.50 5.04
CA ALA A 60 -23.94 16.88 5.49
C ALA A 60 -25.41 17.20 5.87
N GLN A 61 -26.37 16.50 5.26
CA GLN A 61 -27.80 16.66 5.58
C GLN A 61 -28.17 16.04 6.93
N HIS A 62 -27.49 14.95 7.32
CA HIS A 62 -27.68 14.25 8.58
C HIS A 62 -26.33 13.98 9.22
N PRO A 63 -25.66 15.02 9.77
CA PRO A 63 -24.30 14.87 10.27
C PRO A 63 -24.26 13.91 11.47
N PRO A 64 -23.30 12.97 11.50
CA PRO A 64 -23.06 12.18 12.70
C PRO A 64 -22.71 13.11 13.87
N GLY A 65 -23.20 12.75 15.07
CA GLY A 65 -23.03 13.58 16.26
C GLY A 65 -21.57 13.97 16.53
N GLY A 66 -21.34 15.25 16.85
CA GLY A 66 -20.01 15.80 17.12
C GLY A 66 -19.30 16.45 15.93
N PHE A 67 -19.83 16.36 14.71
CA PHE A 67 -19.26 17.02 13.54
C PHE A 67 -20.17 18.15 13.01
N PRO A 68 -19.65 19.38 12.82
CA PRO A 68 -20.45 20.48 12.32
C PRO A 68 -20.68 20.36 10.81
N VAL A 69 -21.85 20.78 10.29
CA VAL A 69 -22.18 20.73 8.85
C VAL A 69 -21.09 21.38 7.95
N PRO A 70 -20.52 22.56 8.30
CA PRO A 70 -19.43 23.18 7.53
C PRO A 70 -18.20 22.28 7.31
N PHE A 71 -17.96 21.32 8.21
CA PHE A 71 -16.86 20.36 8.03
C PHE A 71 -17.10 19.49 6.80
N PHE A 72 -18.29 18.92 6.63
CA PHE A 72 -18.61 18.06 5.49
C PHE A 72 -18.60 18.84 4.17
N GLU A 73 -19.05 20.10 4.18
CA GLU A 73 -18.96 20.96 3.00
C GLU A 73 -17.50 21.24 2.61
N SER A 74 -16.64 21.46 3.60
CA SER A 74 -15.20 21.68 3.40
C SER A 74 -14.50 20.40 2.92
N VAL A 75 -14.79 19.24 3.51
CA VAL A 75 -14.25 17.96 3.07
C VAL A 75 -14.67 17.67 1.62
N ARG A 76 -15.93 17.95 1.28
CA ARG A 76 -16.47 17.78 -0.07
C ARG A 76 -15.76 18.67 -1.11
N SER A 77 -15.38 19.90 -0.75
CA SER A 77 -14.66 20.82 -1.64
C SER A 77 -13.16 20.50 -1.75
N LEU A 78 -12.57 19.99 -0.67
CA LEU A 78 -11.15 19.64 -0.58
C LEU A 78 -10.85 18.18 -0.95
N LEU A 79 -11.86 17.42 -1.40
CA LEU A 79 -11.73 16.00 -1.66
C LEU A 79 -10.64 15.65 -2.69
N TRP A 80 -10.40 16.51 -3.67
CA TRP A 80 -9.31 16.35 -4.64
C TRP A 80 -7.91 16.44 -4.00
N LEU A 81 -7.75 17.27 -2.95
CA LEU A 81 -6.49 17.35 -2.19
C LEU A 81 -6.22 16.06 -1.42
N LEU A 82 -7.26 15.32 -1.03
CA LEU A 82 -7.09 14.01 -0.39
C LEU A 82 -6.40 13.04 -1.35
N GLY A 83 -6.83 12.99 -2.62
CA GLY A 83 -6.16 12.19 -3.66
C GLY A 83 -4.71 12.60 -3.87
N LEU A 84 -4.44 13.91 -3.89
CA LEU A 84 -3.07 14.44 -3.96
C LEU A 84 -2.25 14.04 -2.72
N GLY A 85 -2.85 14.07 -1.53
CA GLY A 85 -2.24 13.65 -0.28
C GLY A 85 -1.86 12.16 -0.28
N VAL A 86 -2.73 11.29 -0.80
CA VAL A 86 -2.43 9.86 -0.97
C VAL A 86 -1.22 9.67 -1.89
N LEU A 87 -1.18 10.38 -3.01
CA LEU A 87 -0.07 10.34 -3.96
C LEU A 87 1.24 10.84 -3.34
N LEU A 88 1.22 11.99 -2.66
CA LEU A 88 2.38 12.59 -2.01
C LEU A 88 2.92 11.71 -0.88
N LYS A 89 2.04 11.18 -0.04
CA LYS A 89 2.40 10.24 1.03
C LYS A 89 3.10 9.02 0.45
N SER A 90 2.49 8.38 -0.57
CA SER A 90 3.04 7.19 -1.20
C SER A 90 4.38 7.50 -1.89
N THR A 91 4.49 8.65 -2.56
CA THR A 91 5.73 9.13 -3.19
C THR A 91 6.84 9.30 -2.16
N ALA A 92 6.56 9.94 -1.02
CA ALA A 92 7.54 10.13 0.05
C ALA A 92 7.99 8.79 0.67
N GLU A 93 7.06 7.84 0.83
CA GLU A 93 7.37 6.50 1.32
C GLU A 93 8.23 5.71 0.33
N ALA A 94 7.91 5.76 -0.97
CA ALA A 94 8.57 4.99 -2.02
C ALA A 94 9.93 5.56 -2.44
N PHE A 95 10.07 6.87 -2.55
CA PHE A 95 11.37 7.49 -2.83
C PHE A 95 12.34 7.31 -1.66
N PHE A 96 11.83 7.10 -0.44
CA PHE A 96 12.56 7.34 0.79
C PHE A 96 12.96 8.83 0.89
N LEU A 97 12.66 9.46 2.03
CA LEU A 97 12.87 10.90 2.28
C LEU A 97 14.20 11.49 1.74
N PRO A 98 15.38 10.85 1.89
CA PRO A 98 16.62 11.41 1.36
C PRO A 98 16.63 11.56 -0.16
N PHE A 99 16.16 10.56 -0.92
CA PHE A 99 16.14 10.66 -2.38
C PHE A 99 15.06 11.64 -2.86
N LEU A 100 13.97 11.82 -2.11
CA LEU A 100 13.00 12.86 -2.41
C LEU A 100 13.65 14.25 -2.33
N VAL A 101 14.51 14.50 -1.35
CA VAL A 101 15.26 15.76 -1.24
C VAL A 101 16.19 15.95 -2.44
N LEU A 102 16.94 14.91 -2.83
CA LEU A 102 17.79 14.96 -4.03
C LEU A 102 16.98 15.33 -5.28
N PHE A 103 15.82 14.69 -5.44
CA PHE A 103 14.91 14.94 -6.55
C PHE A 103 14.38 16.38 -6.57
N LEU A 104 14.01 16.93 -5.40
CA LEU A 104 13.52 18.30 -5.29
C LEU A 104 14.62 19.36 -5.48
N VAL A 105 15.84 19.10 -4.98
CA VAL A 105 16.98 20.03 -5.13
C VAL A 105 17.28 20.31 -6.60
N TRP A 106 17.16 19.29 -7.45
CA TRP A 106 17.32 19.46 -8.88
C TRP A 106 16.28 20.39 -9.50
N ALA A 107 15.03 20.39 -9.01
CA ALA A 107 13.98 21.23 -9.56
C ALA A 107 14.35 22.72 -9.47
N PHE A 108 15.18 23.15 -8.51
CA PHE A 108 15.61 24.54 -8.41
C PHE A 108 16.63 24.98 -9.48
N ASP A 109 17.15 24.07 -10.31
CA ASP A 109 18.17 24.37 -11.32
C ASP A 109 17.71 24.20 -12.77
N PHE A 110 16.48 24.64 -13.08
CA PHE A 110 15.88 24.60 -14.43
C PHE A 110 16.77 25.10 -15.58
N ARG A 111 17.85 25.84 -15.30
CA ARG A 111 18.69 26.47 -16.33
C ARG A 111 19.73 25.50 -16.92
N LYS A 112 20.23 24.54 -16.13
CA LYS A 112 21.35 23.66 -16.52
C LYS A 112 20.95 22.51 -17.45
N TRP A 113 19.71 22.02 -17.35
CA TRP A 113 19.17 20.87 -18.11
C TRP A 113 18.17 21.25 -19.21
N ARG A 114 17.81 22.53 -19.28
CA ARG A 114 17.01 23.09 -20.38
C ARG A 114 17.57 22.86 -21.79
N PRO A 115 18.90 22.86 -22.05
CA PRO A 115 19.41 22.65 -23.40
C PRO A 115 19.36 21.18 -23.85
N SER A 116 19.22 20.23 -22.93
CA SER A 116 19.14 18.80 -23.27
C SER A 116 17.69 18.39 -23.52
N GLY A 117 17.31 18.16 -24.79
CA GLY A 117 15.97 17.66 -25.16
C GLY A 117 15.59 16.35 -24.45
N LEU A 118 16.57 15.52 -24.11
CA LEU A 118 16.40 14.28 -23.34
C LEU A 118 15.84 14.52 -21.94
N ALA A 119 16.34 15.54 -21.23
CA ALA A 119 15.86 15.85 -19.88
C ALA A 119 14.41 16.37 -19.91
N GLY A 120 14.02 17.09 -20.96
CA GLY A 120 12.62 17.46 -21.19
C GLY A 120 11.71 16.24 -21.36
N TYR A 121 12.16 15.22 -22.12
CA TYR A 121 11.43 13.97 -22.30
C TYR A 121 11.22 13.21 -20.98
N PHE A 122 12.27 13.03 -20.17
CA PHE A 122 12.13 12.38 -18.86
C PHE A 122 11.26 13.17 -17.88
N ALA A 123 11.32 14.49 -17.90
CA ALA A 123 10.45 15.33 -17.09
C ALA A 123 8.97 15.21 -17.53
N ALA A 124 8.72 15.12 -18.85
CA ALA A 124 7.38 14.85 -19.37
C ALA A 124 6.88 13.46 -18.99
N LEU A 125 7.74 12.43 -19.00
CA LEU A 125 7.40 11.09 -18.51
C LEU A 125 7.01 11.10 -17.04
N ILE A 126 7.77 11.80 -16.20
CA ILE A 126 7.46 11.94 -14.76
C ILE A 126 6.13 12.66 -14.57
N ALA A 127 5.90 13.77 -15.28
CA ALA A 127 4.65 14.52 -15.19
C ALA A 127 3.46 13.66 -15.62
N CYS A 128 3.58 12.94 -16.73
CA CYS A 128 2.55 12.02 -17.21
C CYS A 128 2.31 10.87 -16.21
N GLY A 129 3.39 10.32 -15.65
CA GLY A 129 3.33 9.29 -14.62
C GLY A 129 2.60 9.77 -13.36
N PHE A 130 2.91 10.96 -12.86
CA PHE A 130 2.19 11.54 -11.72
C PHE A 130 0.71 11.76 -12.02
N VAL A 131 0.35 12.23 -13.23
CA VAL A 131 -1.05 12.39 -13.62
C VAL A 131 -1.77 11.03 -13.65
N LEU A 132 -1.16 10.01 -14.22
CA LEU A 132 -1.73 8.67 -14.29
C LEU A 132 -1.91 8.06 -12.90
N LEU A 133 -0.90 8.20 -12.03
CA LEU A 133 -0.97 7.72 -10.65
C LEU A 133 -1.96 8.52 -9.79
N TYR A 134 -2.13 9.82 -10.06
CA TYR A 134 -3.15 10.64 -9.42
C TYR A 134 -4.56 10.15 -9.77
N LEU A 135 -4.83 9.88 -11.05
CA LEU A 135 -6.12 9.34 -11.48
C LEU A 135 -6.39 7.96 -10.88
N TYR A 136 -5.37 7.11 -10.84
CA TYR A 136 -5.45 5.82 -10.16
C TYR A 136 -5.77 5.98 -8.66
N ALA A 137 -5.11 6.93 -7.98
CA ALA A 137 -5.40 7.25 -6.57
C ALA A 137 -6.82 7.78 -6.37
N MET A 138 -7.37 8.56 -7.31
CA MET A 138 -8.76 9.02 -7.27
C MET A 138 -9.77 7.89 -7.49
N GLN A 139 -9.41 6.85 -8.25
CA GLN A 139 -10.25 5.68 -8.48
C GLN A 139 -10.32 4.76 -7.25
N THR A 140 -9.18 4.55 -6.58
CA THR A 140 -9.04 3.50 -5.56
C THR A 140 -8.89 4.05 -4.13
N TRP A 141 -8.66 5.36 -3.97
CA TRP A 141 -8.39 6.06 -2.71
C TRP A 141 -7.24 5.48 -1.87
N THR A 142 -6.49 4.56 -2.45
CA THR A 142 -5.39 3.82 -1.84
C THR A 142 -4.34 3.61 -2.92
N MET A 143 -3.07 3.56 -2.54
CA MET A 143 -2.00 3.41 -3.51
C MET A 143 -0.92 2.51 -2.94
N GLU A 144 -0.52 1.53 -3.73
CA GLU A 144 0.61 0.68 -3.38
C GLU A 144 1.91 1.25 -3.94
N ASN A 145 2.98 1.14 -3.15
CA ASN A 145 4.28 1.71 -3.49
C ASN A 145 4.88 1.16 -4.80
N ARG A 146 4.48 -0.04 -5.23
CA ARG A 146 4.96 -0.65 -6.50
C ARG A 146 4.60 0.16 -7.74
N TYR A 147 3.48 0.87 -7.75
CA TYR A 147 3.07 1.64 -8.91
C TYR A 147 3.93 2.89 -9.14
N LEU A 148 4.63 3.36 -8.09
CA LEU A 148 5.55 4.50 -8.19
C LEU A 148 6.83 4.18 -8.96
N ALA A 149 7.10 2.90 -9.26
CA ALA A 149 8.21 2.51 -10.13
C ALA A 149 8.18 3.25 -11.48
N LEU A 150 6.97 3.53 -12.00
CA LEU A 150 6.75 4.27 -13.24
C LEU A 150 7.29 5.70 -13.20
N VAL A 151 7.34 6.31 -12.01
CA VAL A 151 7.89 7.65 -11.78
C VAL A 151 9.33 7.58 -11.30
N ILE A 152 9.67 6.62 -10.44
CA ILE A 152 11.03 6.48 -9.87
C ILE A 152 12.06 6.21 -10.96
N LEU A 153 11.76 5.33 -11.92
CA LEU A 153 12.68 4.98 -13.01
C LEU A 153 13.12 6.20 -13.83
N PRO A 154 12.21 7.01 -14.40
CA PRO A 154 12.62 8.22 -15.11
C PRO A 154 13.22 9.30 -14.17
N SER A 155 12.94 9.25 -12.87
CA SER A 155 13.52 10.19 -11.89
C SER A 155 15.01 9.99 -11.61
N PHE A 156 15.62 8.85 -11.95
CA PHE A 156 17.04 8.61 -11.69
C PHE A 156 17.97 9.63 -12.37
N LEU A 157 17.61 10.11 -13.56
CA LEU A 157 18.36 11.16 -14.26
C LEU A 157 18.45 12.44 -13.38
N PHE A 158 17.33 12.80 -12.76
CA PHE A 158 17.22 14.01 -11.94
C PHE A 158 17.81 13.85 -10.55
N LEU A 159 17.77 12.63 -9.99
CA LEU A 159 18.54 12.30 -8.80
C LEU A 159 20.04 12.53 -9.01
N GLY A 160 20.58 12.16 -10.19
CA GLY A 160 21.97 12.41 -10.56
C GLY A 160 22.32 13.91 -10.59
N PHE A 161 21.48 14.73 -11.22
CA PHE A 161 21.69 16.20 -11.22
C PHE A 161 21.55 16.82 -9.82
N GLY A 162 20.61 16.32 -9.01
CA GLY A 162 20.45 16.74 -7.62
C GLY A 162 21.70 16.45 -6.79
N LEU A 163 22.29 15.27 -7.00
CA LEU A 163 23.54 14.86 -6.36
C LEU A 163 24.72 15.74 -6.81
N GLU A 164 24.86 15.99 -8.11
CA GLU A 164 25.91 16.87 -8.65
C GLU A 164 25.84 18.26 -8.02
N ARG A 165 24.62 18.83 -7.90
CA ARG A 165 24.40 20.14 -7.29
C ARG A 165 24.79 20.17 -5.81
N ILE A 166 24.46 19.11 -5.06
CA ILE A 166 24.85 19.01 -3.66
C ILE A 166 26.37 18.91 -3.53
N LEU A 167 27.03 18.12 -4.38
CA LEU A 167 28.50 18.03 -4.39
C LEU A 167 29.15 19.38 -4.70
N SER A 168 28.69 20.08 -5.74
CA SER A 168 29.17 21.43 -6.05
C SER A 168 28.91 22.41 -4.91
N PHE A 169 27.76 22.31 -4.24
CA PHE A 169 27.45 23.13 -3.07
C PHE A 169 28.42 22.86 -1.92
N LEU A 170 28.74 21.59 -1.61
CA LEU A 170 29.71 21.22 -0.58
C LEU A 170 31.12 21.73 -0.93
N GLN A 171 31.54 21.60 -2.19
CA GLN A 171 32.84 22.08 -2.66
C GLN A 171 32.95 23.60 -2.53
N VAL A 172 31.95 24.35 -3.01
CA VAL A 172 32.00 25.82 -3.01
C VAL A 172 31.81 26.39 -1.59
N ARG A 173 30.88 25.83 -0.81
CA ARG A 173 30.52 26.40 0.50
C ARG A 173 31.46 26.00 1.62
N TRP A 174 32.03 24.78 1.57
CA TRP A 174 32.91 24.23 2.59
C TRP A 174 34.35 24.01 2.11
N GLY A 175 34.67 24.28 0.85
CA GLY A 175 36.04 24.12 0.33
C GLY A 175 36.51 22.67 0.31
N MET A 176 35.58 21.70 0.31
CA MET A 176 35.92 20.28 0.38
C MET A 176 36.54 19.81 -0.94
N LYS A 177 37.56 18.95 -0.85
CA LYS A 177 38.10 18.21 -2.00
C LYS A 177 37.04 17.24 -2.55
N ASP A 178 37.06 16.99 -3.86
CA ASP A 178 36.07 16.15 -4.56
C ASP A 178 35.84 14.80 -3.88
N ALA A 179 36.93 14.09 -3.57
CA ALA A 179 36.85 12.79 -2.90
C ALA A 179 36.18 12.88 -1.51
N ALA A 180 36.43 13.95 -0.76
CA ALA A 180 35.85 14.15 0.56
C ALA A 180 34.34 14.46 0.46
N ALA A 181 33.93 15.29 -0.50
CA ALA A 181 32.51 15.59 -0.74
C ALA A 181 31.73 14.34 -1.16
N VAL A 182 32.30 13.52 -2.05
CA VAL A 182 31.70 12.24 -2.48
C VAL A 182 31.61 11.25 -1.32
N CYS A 183 32.68 11.09 -0.53
CA CYS A 183 32.67 10.20 0.63
C CYS A 183 31.63 10.63 1.67
N LEU A 184 31.51 11.93 1.94
CA LEU A 184 30.52 12.44 2.90
C LEU A 184 29.08 12.19 2.41
N CYS A 185 28.79 12.47 1.13
CA CYS A 185 27.48 12.17 0.54
C CYS A 185 27.17 10.67 0.57
N ALA A 186 28.12 9.82 0.22
CA ALA A 186 27.94 8.36 0.25
C ALA A 186 27.68 7.87 1.68
N LEU A 187 28.45 8.36 2.66
CA LEU A 187 28.26 8.04 4.07
C LEU A 187 26.87 8.47 4.56
N LEU A 188 26.42 9.66 4.19
CA LEU A 188 25.12 10.18 4.58
C LEU A 188 23.97 9.38 3.97
N ILE A 189 24.09 8.98 2.69
CA ILE A 189 23.12 8.10 2.04
C ILE A 189 23.09 6.73 2.73
N LEU A 190 24.25 6.14 3.05
CA LEU A 190 24.32 4.86 3.76
C LEU A 190 23.69 4.96 5.15
N LEU A 191 24.03 6.00 5.92
CA LEU A 191 23.48 6.22 7.27
C LEU A 191 21.96 6.39 7.26
N LEU A 192 21.37 6.95 6.20
CA LEU A 192 19.92 7.13 6.10
C LEU A 192 19.20 5.92 5.48
N ALA A 193 19.82 5.25 4.51
CA ALA A 193 19.19 4.14 3.78
C ALA A 193 19.33 2.79 4.50
N VAL A 194 20.52 2.51 5.06
CA VAL A 194 20.85 1.20 5.64
C VAL A 194 19.99 0.86 6.86
N PRO A 195 19.75 1.75 7.84
CA PRO A 195 18.92 1.41 8.99
C PRO A 195 17.51 1.01 8.57
N LYS A 196 16.93 1.67 7.56
CA LYS A 196 15.60 1.35 7.07
C LYS A 196 15.54 -0.01 6.34
N GLN A 197 16.66 -0.48 5.79
CA GLN A 197 16.76 -1.82 5.18
C GLN A 197 17.11 -2.92 6.19
N LEU A 198 17.85 -2.61 7.25
CA LEU A 198 18.23 -3.58 8.29
C LEU A 198 17.11 -3.87 9.28
N VAL A 199 16.15 -2.96 9.45
CA VAL A 199 14.95 -3.26 10.24
C VAL A 199 14.16 -4.35 9.51
N PRO A 200 13.93 -5.52 10.14
CA PRO A 200 13.20 -6.60 9.49
C PRO A 200 11.79 -6.11 9.15
N HIS A 201 11.52 -5.93 7.86
CA HIS A 201 10.27 -5.38 7.35
C HIS A 201 9.04 -6.28 7.62
N GLU A 202 9.27 -7.45 8.22
CA GLU A 202 8.29 -8.52 8.35
C GLU A 202 8.22 -9.12 9.77
N ARG A 203 8.58 -8.38 10.82
CA ARG A 203 8.39 -8.88 12.20
C ARG A 203 6.94 -9.30 12.45
N ASP A 204 5.98 -8.56 11.91
CA ASP A 204 4.55 -8.88 12.04
C ASP A 204 4.13 -10.13 11.26
N LYS A 205 4.92 -10.57 10.27
CA LYS A 205 4.69 -11.80 9.51
C LYS A 205 5.37 -13.02 10.11
N ALA A 206 6.29 -12.83 11.06
CA ALA A 206 6.94 -13.94 11.77
C ALA A 206 5.91 -14.84 12.48
N VAL A 207 4.79 -14.26 12.93
CA VAL A 207 3.66 -14.99 13.51
C VAL A 207 3.08 -16.01 12.52
N PHE A 208 2.93 -15.66 11.24
CA PHE A 208 2.42 -16.59 10.23
C PHE A 208 3.37 -17.76 9.98
N LYS A 209 4.69 -17.49 10.01
CA LYS A 209 5.72 -18.52 9.95
C LYS A 209 5.65 -19.43 11.17
N GLU A 210 5.54 -18.88 12.35
CA GLU A 210 5.46 -19.66 13.59
C GLU A 210 4.21 -20.56 13.59
N ILE A 211 3.05 -20.03 13.22
CA ILE A 211 1.83 -20.81 13.16
C ILE A 211 1.92 -21.89 12.07
N GLY A 212 2.34 -21.55 10.86
CA GLY A 212 2.48 -22.53 9.77
C GLY A 212 3.47 -23.63 10.13
N THR A 213 4.65 -23.28 10.66
CA THR A 213 5.64 -24.30 11.08
C THR A 213 5.17 -25.15 12.26
N ARG A 214 4.37 -24.61 13.18
CA ARG A 214 3.72 -25.41 14.24
C ARG A 214 2.74 -26.41 13.64
N ILE A 215 1.91 -25.99 12.67
CA ILE A 215 0.98 -26.88 11.97
C ILE A 215 1.74 -27.98 11.22
N ALA A 216 2.81 -27.64 10.50
CA ALA A 216 3.65 -28.61 9.79
C ALA A 216 4.28 -29.65 10.73
N LYS A 217 4.71 -29.23 11.92
CA LYS A 217 5.25 -30.14 12.95
C LYS A 217 4.19 -31.07 13.53
N GLU A 218 2.95 -30.60 13.67
CA GLU A 218 1.86 -31.38 14.26
C GLU A 218 1.24 -32.38 13.28
N GLU A 219 1.07 -32.01 12.00
CA GLU A 219 0.45 -32.85 10.97
C GLU A 219 1.45 -33.73 10.21
N GLY A 220 2.75 -33.43 10.31
CA GLY A 220 3.78 -34.06 9.50
C GLY A 220 3.85 -33.47 8.08
N SER A 221 4.79 -33.96 7.27
CA SER A 221 5.04 -33.48 5.91
C SER A 221 4.57 -34.44 4.81
N GLU A 222 3.82 -35.47 5.17
CA GLU A 222 3.39 -36.52 4.23
C GLU A 222 2.16 -36.12 3.40
N ARG A 223 1.32 -35.21 3.91
CA ARG A 223 0.07 -34.78 3.26
C ARG A 223 -0.12 -33.27 3.35
N THR A 224 -0.84 -32.72 2.38
CA THR A 224 -1.21 -31.31 2.40
C THR A 224 -2.18 -31.03 3.55
N VAL A 225 -1.95 -29.92 4.25
CA VAL A 225 -2.80 -29.44 5.32
C VAL A 225 -3.68 -28.32 4.76
N GLY A 226 -4.99 -28.58 4.68
CA GLY A 226 -5.98 -27.56 4.36
C GLY A 226 -6.14 -26.57 5.51
N ILE A 227 -5.78 -25.30 5.27
CA ILE A 227 -5.87 -24.21 6.25
C ILE A 227 -6.89 -23.19 5.75
N VAL A 228 -7.97 -22.99 6.50
CA VAL A 228 -8.96 -21.93 6.21
C VAL A 228 -8.71 -20.74 7.11
N SER A 229 -8.44 -19.58 6.51
CA SER A 229 -8.27 -18.30 7.21
C SER A 229 -8.92 -17.15 6.46
N ILE A 230 -9.28 -16.10 7.18
CA ILE A 230 -9.89 -14.89 6.63
C ILE A 230 -8.77 -13.94 6.16
N GLY A 231 -8.81 -13.58 4.87
CA GLY A 231 -7.91 -12.59 4.26
C GLY A 231 -6.57 -13.15 3.79
N THR A 232 -5.65 -12.25 3.44
CA THR A 232 -4.37 -12.57 2.77
C THR A 232 -3.36 -13.29 3.65
N SER A 233 -3.62 -13.39 4.97
CA SER A 233 -2.80 -14.15 5.92
C SER A 233 -2.79 -15.65 5.67
N MET A 234 -3.86 -16.18 5.04
CA MET A 234 -4.01 -17.61 4.72
C MET A 234 -2.85 -18.13 3.88
N ARG A 235 -2.45 -17.36 2.86
CA ARG A 235 -1.39 -17.75 1.92
C ARG A 235 -0.06 -17.99 2.64
N TRP A 236 0.29 -17.12 3.58
CA TRP A 236 1.54 -17.23 4.34
C TRP A 236 1.54 -18.44 5.26
N VAL A 237 0.46 -18.64 6.02
CA VAL A 237 0.39 -19.80 6.91
C VAL A 237 0.36 -21.09 6.11
N SER A 238 -0.39 -21.13 5.01
CA SER A 238 -0.44 -22.30 4.14
C SER A 238 0.90 -22.63 3.52
N LEU A 239 1.66 -21.62 3.09
CA LEU A 239 3.02 -21.78 2.60
C LEU A 239 3.91 -22.42 3.66
N TYR A 240 3.94 -21.86 4.87
CA TYR A 240 4.80 -22.37 5.95
C TYR A 240 4.32 -23.71 6.54
N GLY A 241 3.02 -24.00 6.44
CA GLY A 241 2.41 -25.27 6.86
C GLY A 241 2.65 -26.42 5.91
N ASN A 242 2.86 -26.13 4.62
CA ASN A 242 3.02 -27.14 3.57
C ASN A 242 4.42 -27.14 2.94
N LEU A 243 5.38 -26.39 3.50
CA LEU A 243 6.72 -26.20 2.90
C LEU A 243 7.51 -27.50 2.71
N GLY A 244 7.25 -28.53 3.53
CA GLY A 244 7.88 -29.84 3.45
C GLY A 244 7.08 -30.89 2.69
N VAL A 245 5.88 -30.55 2.18
CA VAL A 245 5.00 -31.51 1.51
C VAL A 245 5.39 -31.62 0.04
N PRO A 246 5.60 -32.84 -0.52
CA PRO A 246 6.03 -33.03 -1.91
C PRO A 246 4.94 -32.72 -2.96
N ALA A 247 3.76 -32.27 -2.55
CA ALA A 247 2.63 -31.96 -3.42
C ALA A 247 2.51 -30.46 -3.68
N LEU A 248 2.10 -30.10 -4.90
CA LEU A 248 1.74 -28.73 -5.25
C LEU A 248 0.43 -28.37 -4.54
N PHE A 249 0.45 -27.29 -3.76
CA PHE A 249 -0.73 -26.79 -3.05
C PHE A 249 -0.99 -25.34 -3.45
N CYS A 250 -2.18 -25.09 -4.01
CA CYS A 250 -2.65 -23.76 -4.35
C CYS A 250 -3.59 -23.24 -3.24
N PRO A 251 -3.16 -22.27 -2.41
CA PRO A 251 -4.00 -21.76 -1.31
C PRO A 251 -5.24 -20.99 -1.78
N ASP A 252 -5.35 -20.69 -3.08
CA ASP A 252 -6.45 -19.91 -3.66
C ASP A 252 -7.42 -20.77 -4.49
N GLU A 253 -7.40 -22.10 -4.41
CA GLU A 253 -8.29 -22.96 -5.22
C GLU A 253 -9.76 -22.60 -5.05
N ASP A 254 -10.23 -22.35 -3.82
CA ASP A 254 -11.61 -21.95 -3.56
C ASP A 254 -11.95 -20.59 -4.21
N TYR A 255 -11.01 -19.64 -4.21
CA TYR A 255 -11.20 -18.33 -4.82
C TYR A 255 -11.21 -18.41 -6.35
N LEU A 256 -10.32 -19.25 -6.91
CA LEU A 256 -10.26 -19.51 -8.35
C LEU A 256 -11.48 -20.29 -8.84
N ALA A 257 -12.08 -21.11 -8.00
CA ALA A 257 -13.35 -21.79 -8.25
C ALA A 257 -14.59 -20.88 -8.08
N GLY A 258 -14.40 -19.59 -7.82
CA GLY A 258 -15.48 -18.60 -7.69
C GLY A 258 -16.24 -18.69 -6.36
N VAL A 259 -15.72 -19.41 -5.36
CA VAL A 259 -16.36 -19.54 -4.06
C VAL A 259 -16.11 -18.26 -3.26
N SER A 260 -17.18 -17.54 -2.94
CA SER A 260 -17.08 -16.31 -2.15
C SER A 260 -16.65 -16.59 -0.70
N LEU A 261 -15.93 -15.65 -0.09
CA LEU A 261 -15.58 -15.74 1.32
C LEU A 261 -16.82 -15.82 2.23
N VAL A 262 -17.92 -15.18 1.81
CA VAL A 262 -19.21 -15.20 2.52
C VAL A 262 -19.81 -16.61 2.51
N SER A 263 -19.74 -17.32 1.38
CA SER A 263 -20.16 -18.72 1.30
C SER A 263 -19.25 -19.66 2.11
N LEU A 264 -17.94 -19.38 2.23
CA LEU A 264 -17.03 -20.17 3.07
C LEU A 264 -17.30 -20.00 4.57
N VAL A 265 -17.74 -18.80 4.98
CA VAL A 265 -18.03 -18.51 6.40
C VAL A 265 -19.45 -18.94 6.77
N GLY A 266 -20.37 -19.02 5.81
CA GLY A 266 -21.76 -19.33 6.04
C GLY A 266 -22.52 -18.22 6.79
N ASN A 267 -23.83 -18.41 6.97
CA ASN A 267 -24.67 -17.45 7.72
C ASN A 267 -24.65 -17.75 9.22
N SER A 268 -24.24 -18.97 9.60
CA SER A 268 -24.13 -19.43 10.98
C SER A 268 -22.83 -20.19 11.24
N TYR A 269 -22.46 -20.35 12.52
CA TYR A 269 -21.30 -21.18 12.89
C TYR A 269 -21.52 -22.67 12.58
N ALA A 270 -22.77 -23.12 12.53
CA ALA A 270 -23.09 -24.49 12.14
C ALA A 270 -22.77 -24.70 10.66
N ASP A 271 -23.21 -23.77 9.80
CA ASP A 271 -22.91 -23.75 8.36
C ASP A 271 -21.40 -23.74 8.12
N PHE A 272 -20.67 -22.90 8.88
CA PHE A 272 -19.21 -22.86 8.83
C PHE A 272 -18.57 -24.20 9.18
N LEU A 273 -19.05 -24.88 10.23
CA LEU A 273 -18.52 -26.17 10.64
C LEU A 273 -18.83 -27.28 9.63
N GLU A 274 -19.97 -27.19 8.96
CA GLU A 274 -20.40 -28.13 7.93
C GLU A 274 -19.58 -27.94 6.64
N ASP A 275 -19.43 -26.71 6.15
CA ASP A 275 -18.60 -26.38 4.99
C ASP A 275 -17.11 -26.69 5.24
N ARG A 276 -16.66 -26.54 6.49
CA ARG A 276 -15.31 -26.97 6.88
C ARG A 276 -15.14 -28.49 6.84
N ARG A 277 -16.15 -29.26 7.26
CA ARG A 277 -16.10 -30.73 7.23
C ARG A 277 -16.13 -31.26 5.82
N SER A 278 -16.96 -30.67 4.95
CA SER A 278 -17.04 -31.07 3.54
C SER A 278 -15.72 -30.83 2.79
N ARG A 279 -14.94 -29.82 3.19
CA ARG A 279 -13.64 -29.46 2.57
C ARG A 279 -12.40 -30.09 3.23
N GLY A 280 -12.55 -30.86 4.30
CA GLY A 280 -11.41 -31.53 4.96
C GLY A 280 -10.41 -30.60 5.68
N ALA A 281 -10.78 -29.34 5.97
CA ALA A 281 -9.87 -28.39 6.59
C ALA A 281 -9.60 -28.67 8.08
N LEU A 282 -8.33 -28.83 8.46
CA LEU A 282 -7.92 -29.33 9.78
C LEU A 282 -7.64 -28.21 10.81
N HIS A 283 -7.29 -27.00 10.37
CA HIS A 283 -6.90 -25.90 11.27
C HIS A 283 -7.70 -24.60 11.03
N ARG A 284 -7.96 -23.84 12.10
CA ARG A 284 -8.64 -22.53 12.10
C ARG A 284 -7.70 -21.46 12.61
N LEU A 285 -7.62 -20.33 11.88
CA LEU A 285 -6.96 -19.11 12.34
C LEU A 285 -7.94 -17.97 12.53
N GLY A 286 -7.85 -17.29 13.67
CA GLY A 286 -8.74 -16.17 13.99
C GLY A 286 -8.05 -15.08 14.80
N GLY A 287 -8.03 -13.85 14.26
CA GLY A 287 -7.61 -12.63 14.96
C GLY A 287 -8.80 -11.78 15.45
N ALA A 288 -8.57 -10.66 16.14
CA ALA A 288 -9.63 -9.82 16.74
C ALA A 288 -10.59 -9.13 15.74
N HIS A 289 -10.52 -9.42 14.44
CA HIS A 289 -11.32 -8.82 13.37
C HIS A 289 -12.53 -9.66 12.92
N TRP A 290 -12.92 -10.70 13.68
CA TRP A 290 -14.15 -11.44 13.37
C TRP A 290 -15.39 -10.53 13.46
N PRO A 291 -16.39 -10.70 12.57
CA PRO A 291 -17.65 -9.95 12.63
C PRO A 291 -18.24 -9.98 14.04
N ALA A 292 -18.69 -8.84 14.55
CA ALA A 292 -19.20 -8.71 15.92
C ALA A 292 -20.30 -9.74 16.25
N ARG A 293 -21.13 -10.10 15.27
CA ARG A 293 -22.17 -11.14 15.38
C ARG A 293 -21.65 -12.52 15.76
N VAL A 294 -20.42 -12.86 15.38
CA VAL A 294 -19.76 -14.14 15.73
C VAL A 294 -19.05 -14.05 17.08
N ARG A 295 -18.61 -12.85 17.48
CA ARG A 295 -17.96 -12.58 18.77
C ARG A 295 -18.94 -12.53 19.94
N SER A 296 -20.12 -11.97 19.73
CA SER A 296 -21.16 -11.83 20.77
C SER A 296 -21.87 -13.14 21.10
N ALA A 297 -21.78 -14.16 20.24
CA ALA A 297 -22.44 -15.44 20.47
C ALA A 297 -21.75 -16.29 21.57
N HIS A 298 -20.45 -16.12 21.83
CA HIS A 298 -19.75 -17.01 22.77
C HIS A 298 -18.66 -16.31 23.59
N GLY A 299 -18.81 -16.38 24.91
CA GLY A 299 -17.73 -16.18 25.88
C GLY A 299 -16.60 -17.19 25.66
N LEU A 300 -15.59 -16.78 24.88
CA LEU A 300 -14.43 -17.58 24.46
C LEU A 300 -13.40 -17.76 25.59
N ARG A 301 -13.80 -18.25 26.77
CA ARG A 301 -12.83 -18.52 27.85
C ARG A 301 -12.78 -19.93 28.43
N SER A 302 -13.68 -20.88 28.12
CA SER A 302 -13.59 -22.17 28.83
C SER A 302 -14.26 -23.40 28.18
N GLN A 303 -13.96 -23.76 26.94
CA GLN A 303 -14.28 -25.13 26.47
C GLN A 303 -13.12 -25.76 25.70
N ARG A 304 -12.26 -26.47 26.44
CA ARG A 304 -11.45 -27.59 25.93
C ARG A 304 -12.28 -28.86 26.11
N SER A 305 -12.67 -29.49 25.00
CA SER A 305 -13.25 -30.85 25.00
C SER A 305 -12.23 -31.82 24.38
N PRO A 306 -12.10 -33.08 24.86
CA PRO A 306 -10.88 -33.89 24.68
C PRO A 306 -10.84 -34.73 23.40
N HIS A 307 -11.81 -34.62 22.48
CA HIS A 307 -11.79 -35.39 21.24
C HIS A 307 -11.50 -34.54 20.00
N ARG A 308 -10.26 -34.69 19.50
CA ARG A 308 -9.82 -34.48 18.11
C ARG A 308 -10.17 -33.14 17.45
N ARG A 309 -10.17 -32.04 18.20
CA ARG A 309 -10.35 -30.68 17.65
C ARG A 309 -9.35 -29.74 18.32
N ARG A 310 -8.40 -29.19 17.55
CA ARG A 310 -7.45 -28.18 18.05
C ARG A 310 -7.77 -26.83 17.43
N VAL A 311 -8.05 -25.86 18.29
CA VAL A 311 -8.21 -24.45 17.93
C VAL A 311 -6.92 -23.75 18.34
N VAL A 312 -6.19 -23.19 17.38
CA VAL A 312 -5.03 -22.34 17.66
C VAL A 312 -5.49 -20.89 17.62
N SER A 313 -5.91 -20.35 18.75
CA SER A 313 -6.18 -18.92 18.92
C SER A 313 -4.98 -18.26 19.61
N GLN A 314 -4.06 -17.68 18.85
CA GLN A 314 -3.07 -16.75 19.41
C GLN A 314 -3.58 -15.33 19.17
N GLY A 315 -4.03 -14.69 20.26
CA GLY A 315 -4.59 -13.35 20.22
C GLY A 315 -3.50 -12.30 19.99
N TYR A 316 -3.68 -11.50 18.93
CA TYR A 316 -2.91 -10.29 18.60
C TYR A 316 -2.85 -9.22 19.73
N GLY A 317 -3.52 -9.42 20.86
CA GLY A 317 -3.58 -8.46 21.98
C GLY A 317 -2.41 -8.50 22.96
N ALA A 318 -1.63 -9.59 23.00
CA ALA A 318 -0.59 -9.75 24.03
C ALA A 318 0.69 -8.91 23.78
N HIS A 319 1.00 -8.58 22.52
CA HIS A 319 2.22 -7.82 22.20
C HIS A 319 2.13 -6.31 22.51
N ARG A 320 0.92 -5.72 22.55
CA ARG A 320 0.76 -4.32 23.00
C ARG A 320 0.82 -4.16 24.52
N ALA A 321 0.41 -5.17 25.28
CA ALA A 321 0.45 -5.12 26.75
C ALA A 321 1.88 -5.18 27.29
N VAL A 322 2.78 -5.93 26.65
CA VAL A 322 4.20 -5.99 27.03
C VAL A 322 4.91 -4.66 26.69
N GLN A 323 4.53 -3.99 25.60
CA GLN A 323 5.11 -2.70 25.23
C GLN A 323 4.62 -1.52 26.09
N ALA A 324 3.40 -1.60 26.63
CA ALA A 324 2.88 -0.62 27.60
C ALA A 324 3.47 -0.80 29.01
N SER A 325 3.94 -2.00 29.36
CA SER A 325 4.60 -2.27 30.65
C SER A 325 6.07 -1.79 30.72
N LEU A 326 6.66 -1.44 29.57
CA LEU A 326 8.07 -1.01 29.48
C LEU A 326 8.26 0.51 29.39
N THR A 327 7.19 1.30 29.34
CA THR A 327 7.24 2.78 29.28
C THR A 327 6.47 3.49 30.40
N GLY A 328 5.86 2.76 31.34
CA GLY A 328 5.11 3.31 32.47
C GLY A 328 5.87 3.24 33.79
N GLY A 329 7.02 3.89 33.89
CA GLY A 329 7.86 3.88 35.08
C GLY A 329 8.47 5.24 35.39
N MET A 330 7.63 6.26 35.57
CA MET A 330 8.05 7.52 36.22
C MET A 330 6.82 8.24 36.79
N SER A 331 6.64 8.07 38.10
CA SER A 331 5.77 8.88 38.93
C SER A 331 6.53 10.16 39.33
N PRO A 332 5.93 11.35 39.25
CA PRO A 332 6.36 12.47 40.06
C PRO A 332 5.44 12.62 41.27
N ALA A 333 6.09 12.81 42.40
CA ALA A 333 5.56 13.01 43.72
C ALA A 333 4.67 14.26 43.83
N ALA A 334 3.78 14.19 44.81
CA ALA A 334 3.00 15.28 45.36
C ALA A 334 3.86 16.48 45.77
N SER A 335 3.33 17.68 45.56
CA SER A 335 3.73 18.90 46.26
C SER A 335 2.48 19.75 46.50
N SER A 336 2.02 19.69 47.75
CA SER A 336 1.01 20.56 48.35
C SER A 336 1.57 21.93 48.74
N ARG A 337 0.67 22.91 48.90
CA ARG A 337 0.83 24.27 49.49
C ARG A 337 1.41 25.27 48.48
N SER A 338 0.88 26.47 48.31
CA SER A 338 -0.05 27.30 49.11
C SER A 338 -0.77 28.27 48.18
#